data_AF-A0A7S2QQD5-F1
#
_entry.id   AF-A0A7S2QQD5-F1
#
_cell.length_a   1.000
_cell.length_b   1.000
_cell.length_c   1.000
_cell.angle_alpha   90.00
_cell.angle_beta   90.00
_cell.angle_gamma   90.00
#
_symmetry.space_group_name_H-M   'P 1'
#
loop_
_entity.id
_entity.type
_entity.pdbx_description
1 polymer ?
#
loop_
_entity_poly.entity_id
_entity_poly.type
_entity_poly.pdbx_seq_one_letter_code
_entity_poly.pdbx_strand_id
1 'polypeptide(L)'
;ERIRLEPLQCERLHAAASVDTKFLDEFEIIDYSLLALSARPPTRGHRCADAPWKPGPHCMESKGRLYTFAIVDFLTDYPLGRKIMNGFNNFKYDDYGSKLMRYIAKICPG
;
A
#
# COMPACT_ATOMS: atom_id res chain seq x y z
N GLU A 1 -8.03 -10.42 11.91
CA GLU A 1 -6.65 -10.70 12.36
C GLU A 1 -5.76 -9.52 11.96
N ARG A 2 -4.83 -9.07 12.81
CA ARG A 2 -3.95 -7.93 12.48
C ARG A 2 -2.76 -8.44 11.66
N ILE A 3 -2.58 -7.92 10.45
CA ILE A 3 -1.41 -8.24 9.60
C ILE A 3 -0.16 -7.71 10.31
N ARG A 4 0.86 -8.56 10.44
CA ARG A 4 2.19 -8.21 10.94
C ARG A 4 3.22 -8.90 10.06
N LEU A 5 4.04 -8.13 9.38
CA LEU A 5 5.02 -8.63 8.44
C LEU A 5 6.40 -8.70 9.11
N GLU A 6 7.28 -9.55 8.58
CA GLU A 6 8.68 -9.62 9.01
C GLU A 6 9.47 -8.38 8.57
N PRO A 7 10.57 -8.01 9.26
CA PRO A 7 11.32 -6.78 8.98
C PRO A 7 11.69 -6.58 7.50
N LEU A 8 12.22 -7.61 6.84
CA LEU A 8 12.58 -7.53 5.42
C LEU A 8 11.35 -7.35 4.49
N GLN A 9 10.20 -7.91 4.86
CA GLN A 9 8.96 -7.72 4.10
C GLN A 9 8.44 -6.29 4.30
N CYS A 10 8.63 -5.74 5.51
CA CYS A 10 8.30 -4.36 5.82
C CYS A 10 9.15 -3.36 5.07
N GLU A 11 10.47 -3.58 4.99
CA GLU A 11 11.36 -2.75 4.17
C GLU A 11 10.89 -2.70 2.71
N ARG A 12 10.50 -3.86 2.15
CA ARG A 12 9.99 -3.94 0.77
C ARG A 12 8.67 -3.22 0.58
N LEU A 13 7.72 -3.39 1.51
CA LEU A 13 6.42 -2.70 1.46
C LEU A 13 6.61 -1.19 1.57
N HIS A 14 7.43 -0.73 2.52
CA HIS A 14 7.73 0.68 2.72
C HIS A 14 8.43 1.28 1.51
N ALA A 15 9.44 0.61 0.95
CA ALA A 15 10.16 1.09 -0.22
C ALA A 15 9.23 1.23 -1.43
N ALA A 16 8.42 0.22 -1.72
CA ALA A 16 7.49 0.27 -2.84
C ALA A 16 6.41 1.34 -2.65
N ALA A 17 5.73 1.35 -1.49
CA ALA A 17 4.68 2.32 -1.24
C ALA A 17 5.21 3.77 -1.23
N SER A 18 6.43 4.01 -0.72
CA SER A 18 7.05 5.34 -0.74
C SER A 18 7.26 5.85 -2.17
N VAL A 19 7.76 4.99 -3.06
CA VAL A 19 7.93 5.31 -4.48
C VAL A 19 6.58 5.58 -5.14
N ASP A 20 5.60 4.71 -4.91
CA ASP A 20 4.27 4.84 -5.53
C ASP A 20 3.53 6.09 -5.02
N THR A 21 3.55 6.37 -3.71
CA THR A 21 2.91 7.58 -3.16
C THR A 21 3.56 8.84 -3.68
N LYS A 22 4.90 8.86 -3.84
CA LYS A 22 5.60 10.02 -4.40
C LYS A 22 5.19 10.26 -5.85
N PHE A 23 5.08 9.20 -6.65
CA PHE A 23 4.57 9.29 -8.01
C PHE A 23 3.14 9.85 -8.02
N LEU A 24 2.25 9.34 -7.19
CA LEU A 24 0.86 9.82 -7.13
C LEU A 24 0.77 11.28 -6.68
N ASP A 25 1.59 11.69 -5.72
CA ASP A 25 1.67 13.08 -5.25
C ASP A 25 2.17 14.03 -6.37
N GLU A 26 3.14 13.61 -7.20
CA GLU A 26 3.64 14.40 -8.34
C GLU A 26 2.55 14.71 -9.39
N PHE A 27 1.57 13.81 -9.54
CA PHE A 27 0.43 13.99 -10.45
C PHE A 27 -0.83 14.53 -9.74
N GLU A 28 -0.69 14.97 -8.48
CA GLU A 28 -1.81 15.41 -7.64
C GLU A 28 -2.93 14.37 -7.52
N ILE A 29 -2.65 13.07 -7.71
CA ILE A 29 -3.64 12.00 -7.65
C ILE A 29 -3.98 11.72 -6.18
N ILE A 30 -5.27 11.58 -5.88
CA ILE A 30 -5.77 11.34 -4.52
C ILE A 30 -6.86 10.27 -4.51
N ASP A 31 -7.42 10.01 -3.32
CA ASP A 31 -8.51 9.05 -3.10
C ASP A 31 -8.17 7.61 -3.52
N TYR A 32 -6.89 7.32 -3.75
CA TYR A 32 -6.41 5.97 -3.93
C TYR A 32 -6.46 5.18 -2.62
N SER A 33 -6.54 3.86 -2.76
CA SER A 33 -6.67 2.93 -1.65
C SER A 33 -5.54 1.92 -1.65
N LEU A 34 -5.13 1.46 -0.46
CA LEU A 34 -4.26 0.29 -0.34
C LEU A 34 -5.13 -0.97 -0.26
N LEU A 35 -5.13 -1.73 -1.35
CA LEU A 35 -5.70 -3.07 -1.38
C LEU A 35 -4.77 -4.05 -0.66
N ALA A 36 -5.30 -4.77 0.31
CA ALA A 36 -4.62 -5.88 0.98
C ALA A 36 -5.42 -7.17 0.77
N LEU A 37 -4.86 -8.11 -0.01
CA LEU A 37 -5.47 -9.42 -0.20
C LEU A 37 -4.76 -10.44 0.68
N SER A 38 -5.51 -11.44 1.15
CA SER A 38 -4.96 -12.52 1.95
C SER A 38 -5.52 -13.88 1.57
N ALA A 39 -4.63 -14.84 1.36
CA ALA A 39 -4.96 -16.22 1.01
C ALA A 39 -4.33 -17.21 1.99
N ARG A 40 -4.94 -18.40 2.10
CA ARG A 40 -4.26 -19.55 2.72
C ARG A 40 -3.33 -20.16 1.68
N PRO A 41 -2.09 -20.52 2.03
CA PRO A 41 -1.21 -21.23 1.12
C PRO A 41 -1.85 -22.59 0.76
N PRO A 42 -1.75 -23.02 -0.51
CA PRO A 42 -2.13 -24.37 -0.92
C PRO A 42 -1.39 -25.41 -0.07
N THR A 43 -2.01 -26.58 0.15
CA THR A 43 -1.47 -27.69 0.95
C THR A 43 -0.10 -28.20 0.49
N ARG A 44 0.36 -27.82 -0.71
CA ARG A 44 1.71 -28.10 -1.21
C ARG A 44 2.33 -26.86 -1.88
N GLY A 45 3.48 -26.43 -1.37
CA GLY A 45 4.60 -25.93 -2.17
C GLY A 45 4.52 -24.53 -2.78
N HIS A 46 3.50 -23.72 -2.50
CA HIS A 46 3.47 -22.34 -3.01
C HIS A 46 3.81 -21.37 -1.88
N ARG A 47 5.11 -21.12 -1.70
CA ARG A 47 5.60 -20.01 -0.89
C ARG A 47 5.93 -18.81 -1.77
N CYS A 48 5.90 -17.61 -1.19
CA CYS A 48 6.37 -16.40 -1.85
C CYS A 48 7.85 -16.50 -2.25
N ALA A 49 8.64 -17.30 -1.53
CA ALA A 49 10.05 -17.57 -1.89
C ALA A 49 10.21 -18.37 -3.19
N ASP A 50 9.19 -19.15 -3.56
CA ASP A 50 9.20 -20.01 -4.75
C ASP A 50 8.66 -19.28 -5.99
N ALA A 51 8.17 -18.05 -5.83
CA ALA A 51 7.62 -17.28 -6.93
C ALA A 51 8.75 -16.82 -7.88
N PRO A 52 8.58 -16.96 -9.21
CA PRO A 52 9.60 -16.59 -10.19
C PRO A 52 9.90 -15.08 -10.18
N TRP A 53 9.00 -14.27 -9.64
CA TRP A 53 9.16 -12.84 -9.40
C TRP A 53 9.83 -12.62 -8.03
N LYS A 54 11.16 -12.44 -8.02
CA LYS A 54 11.96 -12.02 -6.85
C LYS A 54 11.90 -10.49 -6.64
N PRO A 55 12.22 -10.00 -5.42
CA PRO A 55 11.25 -9.59 -4.41
C PRO A 55 10.57 -8.23 -4.68
N GLY A 56 9.28 -8.15 -4.36
CA GLY A 56 8.50 -6.91 -4.29
C GLY A 56 7.32 -7.10 -3.33
N PRO A 57 6.44 -6.11 -3.14
CA PRO A 57 5.30 -6.23 -2.22
C PRO A 57 4.19 -7.19 -2.70
N HIS A 58 4.41 -7.86 -3.82
CA HIS A 58 3.43 -8.69 -4.52
C HIS A 58 3.17 -10.04 -3.84
N CYS A 59 4.09 -10.53 -3.00
CA CYS A 59 3.88 -11.74 -2.23
C CYS A 59 4.64 -11.66 -0.90
N MET A 60 3.89 -11.72 0.20
CA MET A 60 4.38 -11.67 1.57
C MET A 60 3.80 -12.82 2.39
N GLU A 61 4.54 -13.27 3.40
CA GLU A 61 4.14 -14.41 4.22
C GLU A 61 4.15 -14.04 5.69
N SER A 62 3.05 -14.33 6.38
CA SER A 62 2.99 -14.21 7.84
C SER A 62 1.92 -15.12 8.42
N LYS A 63 2.25 -15.81 9.52
CA LYS A 63 1.34 -16.68 10.28
C LYS A 63 0.57 -17.69 9.43
N GLY A 64 1.25 -18.33 8.48
CA GLY A 64 0.64 -19.32 7.59
C GLY A 64 -0.38 -18.74 6.61
N ARG A 65 -0.26 -17.45 6.29
CA ARG A 65 -1.06 -16.76 5.26
C ARG A 65 -0.15 -16.07 4.25
N LEU A 66 -0.63 -15.99 3.02
CA LEU A 66 -0.04 -15.20 1.95
C LEU A 66 -0.75 -13.85 1.88
N TYR A 67 0.00 -12.80 1.64
CA TYR A 67 -0.49 -11.44 1.49
C TYR A 67 0.05 -10.82 0.20
N THR A 68 -0.77 -9.97 -0.42
CA THR A 68 -0.32 -9.08 -1.50
C THR A 68 -0.93 -7.72 -1.29
N PHE A 69 -0.16 -6.68 -1.63
CA PHE A 69 -0.53 -5.29 -1.47
C PHE A 69 -0.44 -4.57 -2.81
N ALA A 70 -1.43 -3.70 -3.08
CA ALA A 70 -1.44 -2.86 -4.27
C ALA A 70 -2.12 -1.53 -3.95
N ILE A 71 -1.65 -0.44 -4.56
CA ILE A 71 -2.42 0.80 -4.60
C ILE A 71 -3.41 0.70 -5.76
N VAL A 72 -4.68 0.96 -5.48
CA VAL A 72 -5.80 0.88 -6.44
C VAL A 72 -6.61 2.17 -6.43
N ASP A 73 -7.53 2.30 -7.39
CA ASP A 73 -8.45 3.44 -7.54
C ASP A 73 -7.77 4.80 -7.77
N PHE A 74 -6.55 4.79 -8.30
CA PHE A 74 -5.74 5.99 -8.55
C PHE A 74 -6.04 6.74 -9.86
N LEU A 75 -7.14 6.43 -10.55
CA LEU A 75 -7.56 7.16 -11.78
C LEU A 75 -8.45 8.37 -11.47
N THR A 76 -8.50 8.79 -10.21
CA THR A 76 -9.23 9.99 -9.81
C THR A 76 -8.29 11.18 -9.86
N ASP A 77 -8.19 11.80 -11.04
CA ASP A 77 -7.52 13.10 -11.18
C ASP A 77 -8.23 14.13 -10.30
N TYR A 78 -7.45 14.97 -9.63
CA TYR A 78 -7.92 16.04 -8.75
C TYR A 78 -8.43 17.22 -9.62
N PRO A 79 -9.73 17.30 -9.99
CA PRO A 79 -10.17 18.34 -10.89
C PRO A 79 -10.15 19.65 -10.12
N LEU A 80 -9.96 20.77 -10.82
CA LEU A 80 -9.95 22.13 -10.25
C LEU A 80 -11.13 22.39 -9.29
N GLY A 81 -12.31 21.81 -9.56
CA GLY A 81 -13.50 21.88 -8.69
C GLY A 81 -13.33 21.23 -7.31
N ARG A 82 -12.56 20.15 -7.19
CA ARG A 82 -12.21 19.58 -5.88
C ARG A 82 -11.20 20.45 -5.12
N LYS A 83 -10.34 21.23 -5.80
CA LYS A 83 -9.41 22.17 -5.12
C LYS A 83 -10.20 23.27 -4.40
N ILE A 84 -11.25 23.77 -5.04
CA ILE A 84 -12.18 24.73 -4.45
C ILE A 84 -12.90 24.12 -3.24
N MET A 85 -13.44 22.90 -3.36
CA MET A 85 -14.07 22.21 -2.21
C MET A 85 -13.09 21.90 -1.07
N ASN A 86 -11.81 21.69 -1.37
CA ASN A 86 -10.80 21.41 -0.36
C ASN A 86 -10.41 22.65 0.48
N GLY A 87 -10.44 23.84 -0.13
CA GLY A 87 -10.30 25.11 0.60
C GLY A 87 -11.42 25.36 1.60
N PHE A 88 -12.59 24.71 1.44
CA PHE A 88 -13.71 24.78 2.38
C PHE A 88 -13.68 23.65 3.45
N ASN A 89 -13.11 22.49 3.13
CA ASN A 89 -13.06 21.31 4.01
C ASN A 89 -11.61 20.95 4.41
N ASN A 90 -10.88 21.98 4.86
CA ASN A 90 -9.59 21.95 5.54
C ASN A 90 -9.07 20.53 5.89
N PHE A 91 -7.93 20.17 5.29
CA PHE A 91 -7.03 19.05 5.63
C PHE A 91 -7.35 17.64 5.11
N LYS A 92 -8.47 17.39 4.41
CA LYS A 92 -8.78 16.01 3.98
C LYS A 92 -7.75 15.46 2.99
N TYR A 93 -7.31 16.26 2.03
CA TYR A 93 -6.41 15.82 0.95
C TYR A 93 -5.00 16.38 1.02
N ASP A 94 -4.70 17.19 2.03
CA ASP A 94 -3.32 17.57 2.32
C ASP A 94 -2.54 16.33 2.77
N ASP A 95 -1.36 16.13 2.20
CA ASP A 95 -0.42 15.07 2.56
C ASP A 95 -1.03 13.64 2.55
N TYR A 96 -1.77 13.31 1.49
CA TYR A 96 -2.47 12.03 1.34
C TYR A 96 -1.50 10.84 1.28
N GLY A 97 -0.36 10.99 0.57
CA GLY A 97 0.73 10.01 0.58
C GLY A 97 1.21 9.66 1.97
N SER A 98 1.50 10.65 2.83
CA SER A 98 1.93 10.36 4.21
C SER A 98 0.84 9.77 5.09
N LYS A 99 -0.44 10.00 4.80
CA LYS A 99 -1.54 9.30 5.48
C LYS A 99 -1.51 7.80 5.15
N LEU A 100 -1.24 7.44 3.90
CA LEU A 100 -1.03 6.04 3.51
C LEU A 100 0.21 5.45 4.20
N MET A 101 1.34 6.17 4.18
CA MET A 101 2.58 5.69 4.81
C MET A 101 2.41 5.47 6.32
N ARG A 102 1.66 6.34 7.01
CA ARG A 102 1.28 6.13 8.43
C ARG A 102 0.42 4.90 8.65
N TYR A 103 -0.43 4.53 7.69
CA TYR A 103 -1.19 3.28 7.77
C TYR A 103 -0.28 2.06 7.60
N ILE A 104 0.67 2.10 6.65
CA ILE A 104 1.65 1.03 6.42
C ILE A 104 2.51 0.80 7.67
N ALA A 105 2.93 1.86 8.36
CA ALA A 105 3.66 1.75 9.63
C ALA A 105 2.88 1.00 10.73
N LYS A 106 1.54 0.89 10.64
CA LYS A 106 0.74 0.07 11.58
C LYS A 106 0.78 -1.42 11.27
N ILE A 107 1.07 -1.79 10.02
CA ILE A 107 1.31 -3.16 9.54
C ILE A 107 2.76 -3.57 9.85
N CYS A 108 3.66 -2.59 9.78
CA CYS A 108 5.10 -2.70 9.97
C CYS A 108 5.58 -1.91 11.20
N PRO A 109 5.25 -2.36 12.43
CA PRO A 109 5.88 -1.81 13.61
C PRO A 109 7.36 -2.18 13.56
N GLY A 110 8.24 -1.18 13.49
CA GLY A 110 9.69 -1.35 13.58
C GLY A 110 10.11 -2.03 14.88
#